data_AF-X1FDR7-F1
#
_entry.id   AF-X1FDR7-F1
#
_cell.length_a   1.000
_cell.length_b   1.000
_cell.length_c   1.000
_cell.angle_alpha   90.00
_cell.angle_beta   90.00
_cell.angle_gamma   90.00
#
_symmetry.space_group_name_H-M   'P 1'
#
loop_
_entity.id
_entity.type
_entity.pdbx_description
1 polymer ?
#
loop_
_entity_poly.entity_id
_entity_poly.type
_entity_poly.pdbx_seq_one_letter_code
_entity_poly.pdbx_strand_id
1 'polypeptide(L)'
;IPQFHLDYICDELKGGQEGRFNEELKQVIFSRIPTEERLGKASLDELVEFRTAESQASIRQILENLRKGTVEVVKLEEQSTDTYISGLKSDLEEVKKEINSHKSIKPEEIKKPEADPKKKKETEEISKKIEELATHIANIDKIISQKHEELNRIVFRLRLAEKIYKKIETFKLQTETVLEEISPECKKLGISANDLIRIEIDLSKLDETEEKLRIKKDSLDVQLKEEDKEKSLVLKRKKMKNEINIFRDRLDRPNKEYQRYLAVKAKWEEKLKFLIGKADIPNSLEYYKTRLAEIEKIPEKLSNARDKQSECVQRIFQVKKSLLKVYEELYAPVQEFIDNHPLAQEKFGLEFRVSLVPRNFSEKFLEYINQQRRGSFHGEAEGRQTISHLVASSNLNEDVGITEFIDKVVD
;
A
#
# COMPACT_ATOMS: atom_id res chain seq x y z
N ILE A 1 -51.76 0.16 -33.38
CA ILE A 1 -51.19 0.85 -32.19
C ILE A 1 -51.17 2.35 -32.49
N PRO A 2 -51.64 3.25 -31.60
CA PRO A 2 -51.59 4.69 -31.81
C PRO A 2 -50.14 5.17 -31.94
N GLN A 3 -49.85 6.04 -32.93
CA GLN A 3 -48.48 6.44 -33.29
C GLN A 3 -47.67 7.04 -32.11
N PHE A 4 -48.34 7.82 -31.26
CA PHE A 4 -47.77 8.40 -30.04
C PHE A 4 -47.29 7.36 -29.01
N HIS A 5 -47.95 6.20 -28.95
CA HIS A 5 -47.57 5.11 -28.06
C HIS A 5 -46.33 4.37 -28.58
N LEU A 6 -46.18 4.27 -29.91
CA LEU A 6 -45.04 3.65 -30.56
C LEU A 6 -43.79 4.54 -30.44
N ASP A 7 -43.95 5.85 -30.64
CA ASP A 7 -42.85 6.84 -30.47
C ASP A 7 -42.34 6.86 -29.01
N TYR A 8 -43.24 6.80 -28.02
CA TYR A 8 -42.89 6.74 -26.59
C TYR A 8 -42.15 5.44 -26.21
N ILE A 9 -42.58 4.29 -26.73
CA ILE A 9 -41.89 3.00 -26.54
C ILE A 9 -40.51 3.01 -27.23
N CYS A 10 -40.41 3.61 -28.42
CA CYS A 10 -39.14 3.75 -29.13
C CYS A 10 -38.16 4.69 -28.41
N ASP A 11 -38.64 5.73 -27.72
CA ASP A 11 -37.79 6.62 -26.92
C ASP A 11 -37.35 5.96 -25.59
N GLU A 12 -38.20 5.17 -24.93
CA GLU A 12 -37.78 4.34 -23.77
C GLU A 12 -36.71 3.30 -24.15
N LEU A 13 -36.82 2.68 -25.33
CA LEU A 13 -35.85 1.72 -25.88
C LEU A 13 -34.49 2.36 -26.22
N LYS A 14 -34.46 3.61 -26.70
CA LYS A 14 -33.21 4.31 -27.04
C LYS A 14 -32.40 4.77 -25.82
N GLY A 15 -33.07 5.04 -24.70
CA GLY A 15 -32.44 5.57 -23.48
C GLY A 15 -32.01 4.51 -22.46
N GLY A 16 -32.42 3.25 -22.63
CA GLY A 16 -32.19 2.19 -21.63
C GLY A 16 -32.78 2.52 -20.26
N GLN A 17 -33.83 3.36 -20.23
CA GLN A 17 -34.46 3.83 -19.00
C GLN A 17 -35.46 2.80 -18.45
N GLU A 18 -35.59 2.76 -17.12
CA GLU A 18 -36.66 2.04 -16.44
C GLU A 18 -37.99 2.74 -16.74
N GLY A 19 -38.86 2.05 -17.47
CA GLY A 19 -40.16 2.54 -17.90
C GLY A 19 -41.16 1.40 -17.99
N ARG A 20 -42.43 1.71 -18.29
CA ARG A 20 -43.52 0.72 -18.29
C ARG A 20 -43.27 -0.40 -19.29
N PHE A 21 -42.66 -0.11 -20.44
CA PHE A 21 -42.33 -1.13 -21.43
C PHE A 21 -41.31 -2.15 -20.88
N ASN A 22 -40.29 -1.68 -20.17
CA ASN A 22 -39.27 -2.56 -19.57
C ASN A 22 -39.88 -3.45 -18.47
N GLU A 23 -40.77 -2.90 -17.64
CA GLU A 23 -41.49 -3.69 -16.62
C GLU A 23 -42.36 -4.79 -17.25
N GLU A 24 -43.13 -4.45 -18.29
CA GLU A 24 -43.92 -5.44 -19.04
C GLU A 24 -43.02 -6.50 -19.68
N LEU A 25 -41.90 -6.10 -20.28
CA LEU A 25 -40.94 -7.03 -20.88
C LEU A 25 -40.37 -8.01 -19.83
N LYS A 26 -39.95 -7.51 -18.66
CA LYS A 26 -39.47 -8.35 -17.55
C LYS A 26 -40.54 -9.33 -17.07
N GLN A 27 -41.80 -8.90 -16.97
CA GLN A 27 -42.92 -9.77 -16.59
C GLN A 27 -43.17 -10.87 -17.64
N VAL A 28 -43.12 -10.51 -18.93
CA VAL A 28 -43.24 -11.48 -20.03
C VAL A 28 -42.12 -12.51 -19.96
N ILE A 29 -40.86 -12.07 -19.84
CA ILE A 29 -39.71 -12.97 -19.69
C ILE A 29 -39.92 -13.90 -18.49
N PHE A 30 -40.24 -13.36 -17.31
CA PHE A 30 -40.45 -14.14 -16.09
C PHE A 30 -41.58 -15.18 -16.22
N SER A 31 -42.66 -14.81 -16.91
CA SER A 31 -43.82 -15.69 -17.11
C SER A 31 -43.49 -16.95 -17.93
N ARG A 32 -42.40 -16.92 -18.72
CA ARG A 32 -41.96 -18.03 -19.57
C ARG A 32 -40.93 -18.93 -18.89
N ILE A 33 -40.32 -18.49 -17.80
CA ILE A 33 -39.42 -19.32 -17.01
C ILE A 33 -40.25 -20.42 -16.31
N PRO A 34 -39.85 -21.71 -16.38
CA PRO A 34 -40.53 -22.80 -15.68
C PRO A 34 -40.66 -22.54 -14.18
N THR A 35 -41.74 -23.00 -13.56
CA THR A 35 -42.03 -22.70 -12.14
C THR A 35 -40.93 -23.23 -11.21
N GLU A 36 -40.31 -24.36 -11.55
CA GLU A 36 -39.22 -24.97 -10.81
C GLU A 36 -37.95 -24.11 -10.86
N GLU A 37 -37.70 -23.44 -11.99
CA GLU A 37 -36.53 -22.57 -12.23
C GLU A 37 -36.73 -21.15 -11.70
N ARG A 38 -37.94 -20.77 -11.27
CA ARG A 38 -38.20 -19.48 -10.61
C ARG A 38 -37.69 -19.43 -9.17
N LEU A 39 -37.31 -20.57 -8.58
CA LEU A 39 -36.67 -20.66 -7.26
C LEU A 39 -37.45 -19.93 -6.14
N GLY A 40 -38.78 -19.91 -6.26
CA GLY A 40 -39.67 -19.24 -5.30
C GLY A 40 -39.60 -17.70 -5.30
N LYS A 41 -39.01 -17.08 -6.32
CA LYS A 41 -38.94 -15.61 -6.49
C LYS A 41 -40.22 -15.05 -7.10
N ALA A 42 -40.53 -13.78 -6.80
CA ALA A 42 -41.76 -13.13 -7.26
C ALA A 42 -41.59 -12.37 -8.60
N SER A 43 -40.34 -12.10 -9.01
CA SER A 43 -40.04 -11.33 -10.22
C SER A 43 -38.73 -11.76 -10.87
N LEU A 44 -38.52 -11.34 -12.13
CA LEU A 44 -37.26 -11.54 -12.84
C LEU A 44 -36.10 -10.85 -12.12
N ASP A 45 -36.32 -9.65 -11.57
CA ASP A 45 -35.27 -8.90 -10.89
C ASP A 45 -34.80 -9.63 -9.61
N GLU A 46 -35.72 -10.17 -8.81
CA GLU A 46 -35.38 -11.00 -7.64
C GLU A 46 -34.66 -12.29 -8.02
N LEU A 47 -35.05 -12.90 -9.15
CA LEU A 47 -34.41 -14.12 -9.66
C LEU A 47 -33.00 -13.83 -10.18
N VAL A 48 -32.82 -12.75 -10.93
CA VAL A 48 -31.51 -12.27 -11.41
C VAL A 48 -30.63 -11.92 -10.22
N GLU A 49 -31.13 -11.15 -9.25
CA GLU A 49 -30.38 -10.79 -8.05
C GLU A 49 -29.92 -12.05 -7.31
N PHE A 50 -30.82 -13.00 -7.07
CA PHE A 50 -30.49 -14.26 -6.41
C PHE A 50 -29.43 -15.08 -7.16
N ARG A 51 -29.56 -15.24 -8.48
CA ARG A 51 -28.61 -16.01 -9.30
C ARG A 51 -27.27 -15.31 -9.50
N THR A 52 -27.21 -13.99 -9.33
CA THR A 52 -26.01 -13.18 -9.62
C THR A 52 -25.32 -12.62 -8.38
N ALA A 53 -25.92 -12.69 -7.20
CA ALA A 53 -25.43 -12.10 -5.95
C ALA A 53 -23.95 -12.44 -5.66
N GLU A 54 -23.58 -13.72 -5.72
CA GLU A 54 -22.21 -14.20 -5.48
C GLU A 54 -21.20 -13.66 -6.49
N SER A 55 -21.58 -13.66 -7.78
CA SER A 55 -20.74 -13.09 -8.84
C SER A 55 -20.54 -11.58 -8.65
N GLN A 56 -21.60 -10.86 -8.23
CA GLN A 56 -21.48 -9.43 -7.91
C GLN A 56 -20.61 -9.19 -6.67
N ALA A 57 -20.70 -10.03 -5.65
CA ALA A 57 -19.83 -9.98 -4.46
C ALA A 57 -18.36 -10.22 -4.84
N SER A 58 -18.10 -11.22 -5.67
CA SER A 58 -16.76 -11.50 -6.21
C SER A 58 -16.18 -10.30 -6.96
N ILE A 59 -16.96 -9.67 -7.85
CA ILE A 59 -16.54 -8.45 -8.55
C ILE A 59 -16.18 -7.33 -7.57
N ARG A 60 -16.99 -7.10 -6.51
CA ARG A 60 -16.69 -6.08 -5.49
C ARG A 60 -15.35 -6.34 -4.80
N GLN A 61 -15.06 -7.58 -4.44
CA GLN A 61 -13.80 -7.97 -3.80
C GLN A 61 -12.60 -7.78 -4.74
N ILE A 62 -12.73 -8.18 -6.01
CA ILE A 62 -11.65 -7.99 -7.00
C ILE A 62 -11.41 -6.50 -7.26
N LEU A 63 -12.47 -5.68 -7.31
CA LEU A 63 -12.35 -4.22 -7.45
C LEU A 63 -11.61 -3.58 -6.26
N GLU A 64 -11.80 -4.09 -5.04
CA GLU A 64 -11.04 -3.61 -3.88
C GLU A 64 -9.53 -3.91 -4.03
N ASN A 65 -9.19 -5.11 -4.51
CA ASN A 65 -7.81 -5.48 -4.81
C ASN A 65 -7.21 -4.64 -5.94
N LEU A 66 -7.98 -4.38 -7.00
CA LEU A 66 -7.58 -3.50 -8.09
C LEU A 66 -7.27 -2.09 -7.56
N ARG A 67 -8.14 -1.52 -6.73
CA ARG A 67 -7.91 -0.21 -6.10
C ARG A 67 -6.64 -0.17 -5.25
N LYS A 68 -6.38 -1.20 -4.44
CA LYS A 68 -5.13 -1.31 -3.65
C LYS A 68 -3.91 -1.36 -4.56
N GLY A 69 -3.99 -2.09 -5.68
CA GLY A 69 -2.94 -2.13 -6.70
C GLY A 69 -2.70 -0.76 -7.34
N THR A 70 -3.77 -0.05 -7.71
CA THR A 70 -3.68 1.28 -8.32
C THR A 70 -3.01 2.30 -7.41
N VAL A 71 -3.30 2.30 -6.11
CA VAL A 71 -2.63 3.19 -5.16
C VAL A 71 -1.13 2.94 -5.12
N GLU A 72 -0.69 1.69 -5.19
CA GLU A 72 0.75 1.37 -5.23
C GLU A 72 1.40 1.80 -6.55
N VAL A 73 0.72 1.62 -7.69
CA VAL A 73 1.21 2.09 -9.00
C VAL A 73 1.40 3.60 -9.01
N VAL A 74 0.40 4.36 -8.59
CA VAL A 74 0.47 5.84 -8.53
C VAL A 74 1.65 6.29 -7.68
N LYS A 75 1.83 5.68 -6.50
CA LYS A 75 2.97 6.00 -5.63
C LYS A 75 4.32 5.69 -6.28
N LEU A 76 4.44 4.58 -7.01
CA LEU A 76 5.67 4.23 -7.74
C LEU A 76 5.92 5.18 -8.91
N GLU A 77 4.88 5.59 -9.63
CA GLU A 77 4.95 6.56 -10.72
C GLU A 77 5.39 7.94 -10.22
N GLU A 78 4.80 8.43 -9.12
CA GLU A 78 5.22 9.68 -8.45
C GLU A 78 6.71 9.65 -8.08
N GLN A 79 7.18 8.52 -7.53
CA GLN A 79 8.60 8.31 -7.18
C GLN A 79 9.53 8.17 -8.39
N SER A 80 8.97 7.88 -9.57
CA SER A 80 9.72 7.77 -10.83
C SER A 80 9.85 9.09 -11.57
N THR A 81 9.16 10.14 -11.12
CA THR A 81 9.20 11.45 -11.79
C THR A 81 10.59 12.09 -11.71
N ASP A 82 10.99 12.77 -12.79
CA ASP A 82 12.25 13.51 -12.82
C ASP A 82 12.34 14.57 -11.72
N THR A 83 11.21 15.18 -11.34
CA THR A 83 11.15 16.15 -10.24
C THR A 83 11.48 15.50 -8.89
N TYR A 84 10.93 14.31 -8.61
CA TYR A 84 11.24 13.58 -7.39
C TYR A 84 12.71 13.12 -7.36
N ILE A 85 13.18 12.53 -8.47
CA ILE A 85 14.56 12.04 -8.60
C ILE A 85 15.58 13.18 -8.49
N SER A 86 15.34 14.30 -9.18
CA SER A 86 16.22 15.47 -9.16
C SER A 86 16.24 16.15 -7.79
N GLY A 87 15.09 16.19 -7.09
CA GLY A 87 15.01 16.64 -5.69
C GLY A 87 15.93 15.81 -4.78
N LEU A 88 15.82 14.48 -4.82
CA LEU A 88 16.68 13.60 -4.01
C LEU A 88 18.18 13.74 -4.35
N LYS A 89 18.51 13.94 -5.64
CA LYS A 89 19.90 14.22 -6.06
C LYS A 89 20.38 15.57 -5.54
N SER A 90 19.54 16.60 -5.56
CA SER A 90 19.85 17.92 -5.01
C SER A 90 20.13 17.85 -3.51
N ASP A 91 19.24 17.20 -2.75
CA ASP A 91 19.39 17.01 -1.31
C ASP A 91 20.68 16.22 -0.99
N LEU A 92 20.98 15.18 -1.76
CA LEU A 92 22.22 14.42 -1.64
C LEU A 92 23.45 15.32 -1.83
N GLU A 93 23.43 16.18 -2.86
CA GLU A 93 24.53 17.11 -3.11
C GLU A 93 24.63 18.20 -2.03
N GLU A 94 23.52 18.66 -1.47
CA GLU A 94 23.51 19.57 -0.33
C GLU A 94 24.17 18.94 0.90
N VAL A 95 23.80 17.70 1.26
CA VAL A 95 24.44 16.97 2.36
C VAL A 95 25.93 16.74 2.08
N LYS A 96 26.32 16.40 0.85
CA LYS A 96 27.74 16.28 0.47
C LYS A 96 28.50 17.60 0.64
N LYS A 97 27.91 18.73 0.24
CA LYS A 97 28.48 20.06 0.45
C LYS A 97 28.59 20.38 1.93
N GLU A 98 27.56 20.09 2.73
CA GLU A 98 27.61 20.26 4.18
C GLU A 98 28.74 19.44 4.80
N ILE A 99 28.88 18.17 4.40
CA ILE A 99 29.98 17.30 4.85
C ILE A 99 31.34 17.90 4.48
N ASN A 100 31.50 18.43 3.28
CA ASN A 100 32.77 19.02 2.83
C ASN A 100 33.09 20.32 3.58
N SER A 101 32.11 21.21 3.75
CA SER A 101 32.25 22.44 4.55
C SER A 101 32.53 22.13 6.03
N HIS A 102 31.88 21.11 6.57
CA HIS A 102 32.15 20.63 7.92
C HIS A 102 33.56 20.06 8.01
N LYS A 103 34.04 19.34 6.98
CA LYS A 103 35.42 18.85 6.92
C LYS A 103 36.47 19.96 6.87
N SER A 104 36.19 21.10 6.23
CA SER A 104 37.13 22.23 6.18
C SER A 104 37.27 22.99 7.50
N ILE A 105 36.27 22.93 8.39
CA ILE A 105 36.34 23.52 9.73
C ILE A 105 36.90 22.56 10.79
N LYS A 106 37.74 21.61 10.37
CA LYS A 106 38.39 20.67 11.28
C LYS A 106 39.22 21.45 12.30
N PRO A 107 39.04 21.22 13.63
CA PRO A 107 39.80 21.93 14.66
C PRO A 107 41.32 21.75 14.50
N GLU A 108 42.06 22.85 14.60
CA GLU A 108 43.53 22.83 14.55
C GLU A 108 44.13 21.99 15.68
N GLU A 109 45.17 21.23 15.35
CA GLU A 109 45.77 20.29 16.29
C GLU A 109 46.61 21.02 17.35
N ILE A 110 46.12 21.05 18.59
CA ILE A 110 46.88 21.53 19.74
C ILE A 110 47.71 20.37 20.30
N LYS A 111 49.03 20.52 20.36
CA LYS A 111 49.93 19.53 20.97
C LYS A 111 49.68 19.43 22.48
N LYS A 112 49.83 18.23 23.03
CA LYS A 112 49.76 18.00 24.48
C LYS A 112 50.84 18.85 25.18
N PRO A 113 50.49 19.71 26.16
CA PRO A 113 51.46 20.59 26.81
C PRO A 113 52.60 19.81 27.48
N GLU A 114 53.85 20.29 27.36
CA GLU A 114 54.95 19.80 28.18
C GLU A 114 54.80 20.34 29.62
N ALA A 115 54.72 19.44 30.58
CA ALA A 115 54.39 19.80 31.96
C ALA A 115 55.56 20.46 32.72
N ASP A 116 55.22 21.47 33.52
CA ASP A 116 56.11 22.22 34.43
C ASP A 116 56.75 21.28 35.49
N PRO A 117 58.08 21.29 35.72
CA PRO A 117 58.78 20.28 36.55
C PRO A 117 58.26 20.09 37.98
N LYS A 118 57.61 21.10 38.58
CA LYS A 118 57.11 21.05 39.98
C LYS A 118 55.68 20.50 40.14
N LYS A 119 54.86 20.47 39.08
CA LYS A 119 53.48 19.94 39.11
C LYS A 119 53.27 18.72 38.20
N LYS A 120 54.31 18.33 37.46
CA LYS A 120 54.35 17.23 36.47
C LYS A 120 53.50 16.02 36.85
N LYS A 121 53.76 15.41 38.01
CA LYS A 121 53.10 14.17 38.45
C LYS A 121 51.59 14.33 38.68
N GLU A 122 51.15 15.39 39.37
CA GLU A 122 49.72 15.61 39.66
C GLU A 122 48.92 15.95 38.40
N THR A 123 49.44 16.82 37.54
CA THR A 123 48.77 17.19 36.27
C THR A 123 48.77 16.05 35.25
N GLU A 124 49.83 15.22 35.18
CA GLU A 124 49.87 14.03 34.34
C GLU A 124 48.89 12.96 34.83
N GLU A 125 48.81 12.72 36.15
CA GLU A 125 47.84 11.77 36.72
C GLU A 125 46.39 12.18 36.49
N ILE A 126 46.06 13.47 36.69
CA ILE A 126 44.70 13.99 36.43
C ILE A 126 44.38 13.88 34.92
N SER A 127 45.31 14.24 34.06
CA SER A 127 45.12 14.15 32.60
C SER A 127 44.93 12.71 32.13
N LYS A 128 45.70 11.77 32.69
CA LYS A 128 45.57 10.33 32.40
C LYS A 128 44.22 9.78 32.86
N LYS A 129 43.75 10.15 34.07
CA LYS A 129 42.41 9.79 34.55
C LYS A 129 41.30 10.34 33.67
N ILE A 130 41.44 11.56 33.16
CA ILE A 130 40.48 12.15 32.21
C ILE A 130 40.47 11.36 30.89
N GLU A 131 41.64 11.00 30.35
CA GLU A 131 41.75 10.19 29.14
C GLU A 131 41.13 8.79 29.33
N GLU A 132 41.41 8.13 30.45
CA GLU A 132 40.81 6.83 30.82
C GLU A 132 39.29 6.92 30.96
N LEU A 133 38.75 7.92 31.67
CA LEU A 133 37.30 8.11 31.78
C LEU A 133 36.66 8.47 30.43
N ALA A 134 37.33 9.27 29.60
CA ALA A 134 36.83 9.66 28.29
C ALA A 134 36.75 8.46 27.33
N THR A 135 37.75 7.57 27.35
CA THR A 135 37.74 6.32 26.59
C THR A 135 36.64 5.37 27.07
N HIS A 136 36.41 5.27 28.38
CA HIS A 136 35.28 4.51 28.92
C HIS A 136 33.93 5.08 28.49
N ILE A 137 33.75 6.39 28.53
CA ILE A 137 32.53 7.06 28.04
C ILE A 137 32.32 6.77 26.56
N ALA A 138 33.36 6.87 25.72
CA ALA A 138 33.27 6.59 24.29
C ALA A 138 32.84 5.14 24.02
N ASN A 139 33.37 4.17 24.79
CA ASN A 139 32.95 2.78 24.72
C ASN A 139 31.49 2.59 25.16
N ILE A 140 31.07 3.24 26.26
CA ILE A 140 29.67 3.21 26.72
C ILE A 140 28.74 3.82 25.68
N ASP A 141 29.10 4.95 25.07
CA ASP A 141 28.31 5.60 24.02
C ASP A 141 28.18 4.71 22.78
N LYS A 142 29.25 3.98 22.40
CA LYS A 142 29.19 2.97 21.33
C LYS A 142 28.20 1.84 21.68
N ILE A 143 28.24 1.32 22.91
CA ILE A 143 27.34 0.26 23.36
C ILE A 143 25.89 0.78 23.41
N ILE A 144 25.66 1.99 23.91
CA ILE A 144 24.33 2.63 23.95
C ILE A 144 23.78 2.77 22.53
N SER A 145 24.61 3.23 21.58
CA SER A 145 24.22 3.35 20.16
C SER A 145 23.84 1.99 19.56
N GLN A 146 24.65 0.94 19.79
CA GLN A 146 24.36 -0.41 19.31
C GLN A 146 23.06 -0.98 19.90
N LYS A 147 22.81 -0.73 21.19
CA LYS A 147 21.58 -1.15 21.87
C LYS A 147 20.34 -0.39 21.37
N HIS A 148 20.47 0.89 21.05
CA HIS A 148 19.37 1.63 20.41
C HIS A 148 19.04 1.08 19.02
N GLU A 149 20.05 0.72 18.22
CA GLU A 149 19.82 0.09 16.92
C GLU A 149 19.14 -1.28 17.05
N GLU A 150 19.58 -2.09 18.03
CA GLU A 150 18.94 -3.36 18.34
C GLU A 150 17.48 -3.16 18.80
N LEU A 151 17.24 -2.18 19.68
CA LEU A 151 15.91 -1.82 20.15
C LEU A 151 15.00 -1.40 18.98
N ASN A 152 15.48 -0.56 18.08
CA ASN A 152 14.72 -0.15 16.88
C ASN A 152 14.35 -1.36 16.01
N ARG A 153 15.28 -2.29 15.80
CA ARG A 153 15.01 -3.54 15.06
C ARG A 153 13.96 -4.41 15.77
N ILE A 154 14.04 -4.53 17.09
CA ILE A 154 13.08 -5.31 17.88
C ILE A 154 11.69 -4.66 17.82
N VAL A 155 11.58 -3.35 18.03
CA VAL A 155 10.31 -2.61 17.95
C VAL A 155 9.69 -2.74 16.56
N PHE A 156 10.51 -2.63 15.50
CA PHE A 156 10.04 -2.86 14.13
C PHE A 156 9.49 -4.28 13.94
N ARG A 157 10.20 -5.31 14.43
CA ARG A 157 9.74 -6.71 14.36
C ARG A 157 8.46 -6.96 15.16
N LEU A 158 8.31 -6.35 16.34
CA LEU A 158 7.08 -6.41 17.13
C LEU A 158 5.90 -5.81 16.35
N ARG A 159 6.08 -4.65 15.69
CA ARG A 159 5.05 -4.06 14.83
C ARG A 159 4.69 -4.94 13.63
N LEU A 160 5.67 -5.65 13.06
CA LEU A 160 5.40 -6.62 12.00
C LEU A 160 4.59 -7.82 12.53
N ALA A 161 4.92 -8.33 13.71
CA ALA A 161 4.16 -9.40 14.36
C ALA A 161 2.70 -8.98 14.61
N GLU A 162 2.49 -7.78 15.18
CA GLU A 162 1.15 -7.21 15.38
C GLU A 162 0.37 -7.07 14.07
N LYS A 163 1.03 -6.62 13.00
CA LYS A 163 0.42 -6.53 11.66
C LYS A 163 0.02 -7.90 11.12
N ILE A 164 0.83 -8.94 11.34
CA ILE A 164 0.52 -10.31 10.94
C ILE A 164 -0.67 -10.83 11.75
N TYR A 165 -0.66 -10.64 13.06
CA TYR A 165 -1.74 -11.04 13.96
C TYR A 165 -3.09 -10.47 13.51
N LYS A 166 -3.15 -9.14 13.29
CA LYS A 166 -4.37 -8.46 12.82
C LYS A 166 -4.87 -8.99 11.48
N LYS A 167 -3.97 -9.34 10.55
CA LYS A 167 -4.34 -9.95 9.26
C LYS A 167 -4.97 -11.33 9.44
N ILE A 168 -4.40 -12.16 10.30
CA ILE A 168 -4.91 -13.51 10.58
C ILE A 168 -6.25 -13.42 11.32
N GLU A 169 -6.37 -12.53 12.29
CA GLU A 169 -7.63 -12.26 13.00
C GLU A 169 -8.73 -11.79 12.04
N THR A 170 -8.40 -10.89 11.11
CA THR A 170 -9.35 -10.45 10.06
C THR A 170 -9.78 -11.62 9.19
N PHE A 171 -8.85 -12.49 8.78
CA PHE A 171 -9.17 -13.68 7.98
C PHE A 171 -10.05 -14.68 8.73
N LYS A 172 -9.80 -14.87 10.04
CA LYS A 172 -10.63 -15.70 10.91
C LYS A 172 -12.07 -15.16 10.94
N LEU A 173 -12.24 -13.88 11.21
CA LEU A 173 -13.55 -13.23 11.25
C LEU A 173 -14.28 -13.34 9.90
N GLN A 174 -13.56 -13.13 8.79
CA GLN A 174 -14.12 -13.30 7.45
C GLN A 174 -14.65 -14.71 7.21
N THR A 175 -13.95 -15.74 7.70
CA THR A 175 -14.41 -17.12 7.57
C THR A 175 -15.63 -17.39 8.44
N GLU A 176 -15.64 -16.89 9.68
CA GLU A 176 -16.79 -17.00 10.59
C GLU A 176 -18.03 -16.36 9.96
N THR A 177 -17.89 -15.17 9.35
CA THR A 177 -18.97 -14.51 8.61
C THR A 177 -19.48 -15.38 7.45
N VAL A 178 -18.58 -15.95 6.62
CA VAL A 178 -18.99 -16.84 5.52
C VAL A 178 -19.73 -18.08 6.04
N LEU A 179 -19.27 -18.69 7.13
CA LEU A 179 -19.94 -19.83 7.76
C LEU A 179 -21.36 -19.46 8.25
N GLU A 180 -21.54 -18.28 8.81
CA GLU A 180 -22.85 -17.75 9.22
C GLU A 180 -23.76 -17.49 8.01
N GLU A 181 -23.22 -16.89 6.94
CA GLU A 181 -23.93 -16.57 5.71
C GLU A 181 -24.44 -17.81 4.98
N ILE A 182 -23.64 -18.88 4.88
CA ILE A 182 -24.05 -20.12 4.17
C ILE A 182 -24.87 -21.09 5.03
N SER A 183 -24.92 -20.89 6.36
CA SER A 183 -25.58 -21.81 7.30
C SER A 183 -27.07 -22.04 6.99
N PRO A 184 -27.89 -21.02 6.65
CA PRO A 184 -29.29 -21.22 6.28
C PRO A 184 -29.47 -22.10 5.04
N GLU A 185 -28.66 -21.88 4.01
CA GLU A 185 -28.65 -22.64 2.75
C GLU A 185 -28.18 -24.07 2.97
N CYS A 186 -27.12 -24.27 3.76
CA CYS A 186 -26.63 -25.59 4.15
C CYS A 186 -27.72 -26.40 4.86
N LYS A 187 -28.48 -25.77 5.78
CA LYS A 187 -29.62 -26.41 6.47
C LYS A 187 -30.71 -26.84 5.50
N LYS A 188 -31.02 -26.03 4.48
CA LYS A 188 -32.00 -26.39 3.42
C LYS A 188 -31.53 -27.59 2.59
N LEU A 189 -30.21 -27.72 2.42
CA LEU A 189 -29.58 -28.84 1.71
C LEU A 189 -29.31 -30.06 2.60
N GLY A 190 -29.60 -30.01 3.90
CA GLY A 190 -29.37 -31.11 4.84
C GLY A 190 -27.91 -31.34 5.22
N ILE A 191 -27.04 -30.33 5.05
CA ILE A 191 -25.61 -30.39 5.37
C ILE A 191 -25.23 -29.33 6.43
N SER A 192 -24.11 -29.53 7.13
CA SER A 192 -23.56 -28.53 8.05
C SER A 192 -22.53 -27.65 7.34
N ALA A 193 -22.58 -26.33 7.59
CA ALA A 193 -21.55 -25.41 7.08
C ALA A 193 -20.13 -25.81 7.55
N ASN A 194 -20.02 -26.37 8.76
CA ASN A 194 -18.74 -26.83 9.33
C ASN A 194 -18.20 -28.12 8.68
N ASP A 195 -19.01 -28.84 7.90
CA ASP A 195 -18.55 -29.98 7.10
C ASP A 195 -17.94 -29.52 5.77
N LEU A 196 -18.27 -28.30 5.32
CA LEU A 196 -17.75 -27.70 4.09
C LEU A 196 -16.43 -26.97 4.32
N ILE A 197 -16.32 -26.24 5.43
CA ILE A 197 -15.14 -25.42 5.74
C ILE A 197 -14.69 -25.69 7.17
N ARG A 198 -13.42 -26.12 7.33
CA ARG A 198 -12.74 -26.25 8.61
C ARG A 198 -11.42 -25.48 8.56
N ILE A 199 -11.24 -24.53 9.47
CA ILE A 199 -10.01 -23.75 9.57
C ILE A 199 -9.35 -24.01 10.92
N GLU A 200 -8.06 -24.34 10.86
CA GLU A 200 -7.18 -24.43 12.02
C GLU A 200 -6.13 -23.32 11.92
N ILE A 201 -6.05 -22.47 12.95
CA ILE A 201 -5.10 -21.36 13.02
C ILE A 201 -4.21 -21.56 14.23
N ASP A 202 -2.93 -21.81 13.98
CA ASP A 202 -1.90 -21.92 15.01
C ASP A 202 -1.05 -20.65 15.06
N LEU A 203 -1.21 -19.87 16.12
CA LEU A 203 -0.44 -18.65 16.39
C LEU A 203 0.75 -18.88 17.35
N SER A 204 0.95 -20.10 17.84
CA SER A 204 1.94 -20.41 18.88
C SER A 204 3.36 -19.92 18.54
N LYS A 205 3.81 -20.12 17.30
CA LYS A 205 5.13 -19.67 16.84
C LYS A 205 5.26 -18.15 16.80
N LEU A 206 4.18 -17.44 16.48
CA LEU A 206 4.15 -15.98 16.47
C LEU A 206 4.21 -15.46 17.91
N ASP A 207 3.41 -16.03 18.80
CA ASP A 207 3.37 -15.69 20.23
C ASP A 207 4.74 -15.94 20.90
N GLU A 208 5.36 -17.09 20.66
CA GLU A 208 6.71 -17.38 21.14
C GLU A 208 7.76 -16.37 20.64
N THR A 209 7.65 -15.96 19.37
CA THR A 209 8.57 -15.00 18.77
C THR A 209 8.37 -13.62 19.38
N GLU A 210 7.12 -13.21 19.59
CA GLU A 210 6.77 -11.95 20.22
C GLU A 210 7.27 -11.89 21.67
N GLU A 211 7.05 -12.95 22.45
CA GLU A 211 7.49 -13.03 23.84
C GLU A 211 9.02 -12.94 23.94
N LYS A 212 9.75 -13.70 23.10
CA LYS A 212 11.22 -13.59 23.00
C LYS A 212 11.69 -12.18 22.66
N LEU A 213 10.95 -11.45 21.82
CA LEU A 213 11.27 -10.07 21.46
C LEU A 213 10.93 -9.09 22.59
N ARG A 214 9.81 -9.27 23.31
CA ARG A 214 9.41 -8.45 24.46
C ARG A 214 10.41 -8.57 25.61
N ILE A 215 10.80 -9.78 25.97
CA ILE A 215 11.84 -10.03 27.00
C ILE A 215 13.15 -9.30 26.63
N LYS A 216 13.57 -9.37 25.36
CA LYS A 216 14.77 -8.66 24.89
C LYS A 216 14.60 -7.14 24.94
N LYS A 217 13.45 -6.62 24.49
CA LYS A 217 13.11 -5.19 24.53
C LYS A 217 13.21 -4.66 25.97
N ASP A 218 12.57 -5.34 26.92
CA ASP A 218 12.52 -4.88 28.30
C ASP A 218 13.91 -4.94 28.96
N SER A 219 14.72 -5.96 28.64
CA SER A 219 16.14 -6.04 29.03
C SER A 219 16.98 -4.89 28.48
N LEU A 220 16.74 -4.45 27.24
CA LEU A 220 17.41 -3.29 26.65
C LEU A 220 16.93 -1.98 27.28
N ASP A 221 15.62 -1.84 27.52
CA ASP A 221 15.03 -0.64 28.14
C ASP A 221 15.62 -0.38 29.53
N VAL A 222 15.78 -1.42 30.35
CA VAL A 222 16.42 -1.31 31.68
C VAL A 222 17.85 -0.75 31.58
N GLN A 223 18.60 -1.11 30.54
CA GLN A 223 19.97 -0.63 30.33
C GLN A 223 20.05 0.78 29.76
N LEU A 224 18.99 1.23 29.06
CA LEU A 224 18.94 2.51 28.34
C LEU A 224 18.17 3.62 29.08
N LYS A 225 17.42 3.30 30.15
CA LYS A 225 16.70 4.30 30.98
C LYS A 225 17.51 4.79 32.18
N GLU A 226 17.14 5.95 32.74
CA GLU A 226 17.76 6.53 33.95
C GLU A 226 17.17 5.99 35.28
N GLU A 227 16.53 4.82 35.26
CA GLU A 227 15.77 4.31 36.42
C GLU A 227 16.58 3.33 37.31
N ASP A 228 17.40 2.46 36.71
CA ASP A 228 18.19 1.45 37.45
C ASP A 228 19.66 1.90 37.63
N LYS A 229 20.06 2.20 38.88
CA LYS A 229 21.40 2.73 39.20
C LYS A 229 22.56 1.78 38.87
N GLU A 230 22.33 0.47 38.82
CA GLU A 230 23.39 -0.53 38.61
C GLU A 230 23.49 -0.98 37.16
N LYS A 231 22.35 -1.13 36.47
CA LYS A 231 22.31 -1.63 35.08
C LYS A 231 22.26 -0.52 34.03
N SER A 232 21.86 0.70 34.38
CA SER A 232 21.76 1.82 33.44
C SER A 232 23.12 2.28 32.93
N LEU A 233 23.34 2.11 31.63
CA LEU A 233 24.51 2.65 30.93
C LEU A 233 24.45 4.18 30.87
N VAL A 234 23.25 4.76 30.83
CA VAL A 234 23.05 6.21 30.78
C VAL A 234 23.48 6.87 32.10
N LEU A 235 23.11 6.28 33.24
CA LEU A 235 23.55 6.77 34.55
C LEU A 235 25.05 6.61 34.74
N LYS A 236 25.65 5.48 34.32
CA LYS A 236 27.11 5.27 34.34
C LYS A 236 27.84 6.35 33.53
N ARG A 237 27.37 6.61 32.31
CA ARG A 237 27.91 7.68 31.46
C ARG A 237 27.81 9.06 32.13
N LYS A 238 26.66 9.36 32.74
CA LYS A 238 26.41 10.66 33.41
C LYS A 238 27.34 10.86 34.62
N LYS A 239 27.53 9.84 35.44
CA LYS A 239 28.49 9.87 36.57
C LYS A 239 29.91 10.13 36.09
N MET A 240 30.39 9.37 35.09
CA MET A 240 31.73 9.55 34.52
C MET A 240 31.91 10.94 33.89
N LYS A 241 30.88 11.49 33.21
CA LYS A 241 30.92 12.88 32.70
C LYS A 241 31.06 13.90 33.83
N ASN A 242 30.35 13.72 34.94
CA ASN A 242 30.46 14.61 36.10
C ASN A 242 31.86 14.51 36.74
N GLU A 243 32.42 13.31 36.87
CA GLU A 243 33.80 13.10 37.36
C GLU A 243 34.83 13.78 36.47
N ILE A 244 34.71 13.64 35.14
CA ILE A 244 35.58 14.35 34.18
C ILE A 244 35.51 15.87 34.39
N ASN A 245 34.31 16.43 34.61
CA ASN A 245 34.17 17.88 34.85
C ASN A 245 34.89 18.32 36.14
N ILE A 246 34.76 17.55 37.22
CA ILE A 246 35.46 17.82 38.48
C ILE A 246 36.99 17.76 38.29
N PHE A 247 37.50 16.79 37.52
CA PHE A 247 38.93 16.71 37.21
C PHE A 247 39.40 17.85 36.29
N ARG A 248 38.57 18.29 35.34
CA ARG A 248 38.87 19.42 34.45
C ARG A 248 39.03 20.74 35.18
N ASP A 249 38.25 20.98 36.23
CA ASP A 249 38.34 22.22 37.01
C ASP A 249 39.70 22.38 37.72
N ARG A 250 40.35 21.24 38.04
CA ARG A 250 41.66 21.17 38.73
C ARG A 250 42.86 21.35 37.81
N LEU A 251 42.67 21.38 36.48
CA LEU A 251 43.77 21.56 35.52
C LEU A 251 44.26 23.01 35.43
N ASP A 252 45.53 23.17 35.06
CA ASP A 252 46.14 24.46 34.72
C ASP A 252 45.69 24.96 33.33
N ARG A 253 46.06 26.21 32.99
CA ARG A 253 45.62 26.85 31.73
C ARG A 253 45.99 26.03 30.47
N PRO A 254 47.25 25.55 30.29
CA PRO A 254 47.62 24.79 29.09
C PRO A 254 46.85 23.47 28.96
N ASN A 255 46.65 22.73 30.05
CA ASN A 255 45.90 21.47 29.99
C ASN A 255 44.39 21.72 29.77
N LYS A 256 43.83 22.83 30.27
CA LYS A 256 42.44 23.22 29.97
C LYS A 256 42.23 23.53 28.49
N GLU A 257 43.19 24.17 27.83
CA GLU A 257 43.14 24.47 26.39
C GLU A 257 43.18 23.19 25.54
N TYR A 258 44.09 22.27 25.86
CA TYR A 258 44.16 20.96 25.19
C TYR A 258 42.87 20.14 25.37
N GLN A 259 42.31 20.12 26.59
CA GLN A 259 41.03 19.44 26.86
C GLN A 259 39.84 20.09 26.13
N ARG A 260 39.85 21.42 25.98
CA ARG A 260 38.86 22.14 25.17
C ARG A 260 38.97 21.74 23.70
N TYR A 261 40.18 21.67 23.15
CA TYR A 261 40.41 21.17 21.78
C TYR A 261 39.84 19.77 21.59
N LEU A 262 40.14 18.82 22.49
CA LEU A 262 39.60 17.46 22.41
C LEU A 262 38.06 17.43 22.44
N ALA A 263 37.43 18.27 23.27
CA ALA A 263 35.98 18.37 23.32
C ALA A 263 35.37 18.96 22.03
N VAL A 264 36.02 19.97 21.44
CA VAL A 264 35.61 20.56 20.15
C VAL A 264 35.77 19.53 19.02
N LYS A 265 36.89 18.80 18.99
CA LYS A 265 37.15 17.72 18.03
C LYS A 265 36.10 16.61 18.13
N ALA A 266 35.77 16.16 19.34
CA ALA A 266 34.74 15.14 19.54
C ALA A 266 33.36 15.56 19.02
N LYS A 267 32.94 16.82 19.29
CA LYS A 267 31.68 17.37 18.74
C LYS A 267 31.70 17.45 17.22
N TRP A 268 32.86 17.81 16.65
CA TRP A 268 33.05 17.85 15.21
C TRP A 268 32.92 16.44 14.59
N GLU A 269 33.52 15.42 15.19
CA GLU A 269 33.43 14.02 14.74
C GLU A 269 31.99 13.49 14.86
N GLU A 270 31.29 13.83 15.93
CA GLU A 270 29.88 13.46 16.15
C GLU A 270 28.96 14.05 15.07
N LYS A 271 29.10 15.35 14.76
CA LYS A 271 28.33 15.98 13.68
C LYS A 271 28.63 15.34 12.33
N LEU A 272 29.89 15.04 12.03
CA LEU A 272 30.27 14.37 10.79
C LEU A 272 29.62 12.97 10.68
N LYS A 273 29.61 12.22 11.78
CA LYS A 273 28.98 10.89 11.85
C LYS A 273 27.47 10.97 11.65
N PHE A 274 26.80 11.99 12.20
CA PHE A 274 25.37 12.23 12.00
C PHE A 274 25.04 12.53 10.53
N LEU A 275 25.83 13.39 9.87
CA LEU A 275 25.63 13.74 8.45
C LEU A 275 25.82 12.54 7.51
N ILE A 276 26.81 11.69 7.79
CA ILE A 276 26.99 10.43 7.05
C ILE A 276 25.81 9.49 7.33
N GLY A 277 25.47 9.32 8.61
CA GLY A 277 24.32 8.58 9.09
C GLY A 277 24.22 7.14 8.56
N LYS A 278 22.98 6.65 8.48
CA LYS A 278 22.61 5.31 7.99
C LYS A 278 21.37 5.43 7.10
N ALA A 279 21.10 4.37 6.34
CA ALA A 279 19.96 4.29 5.43
C ALA A 279 18.59 4.61 6.08
N ASP A 280 18.43 4.37 7.37
CA ASP A 280 17.21 4.58 8.14
C ASP A 280 17.13 5.93 8.85
N ILE A 281 18.19 6.74 8.80
CA ILE A 281 18.24 8.08 9.41
C ILE A 281 17.87 9.12 8.35
N PRO A 282 16.70 9.78 8.45
CA PRO A 282 16.28 10.78 7.49
C PRO A 282 17.32 11.89 7.29
N ASN A 283 17.43 12.38 6.07
CA ASN A 283 18.33 13.48 5.67
C ASN A 283 19.83 13.20 5.84
N SER A 284 20.23 11.93 5.99
CA SER A 284 21.64 11.54 5.99
C SER A 284 22.16 11.14 4.61
N LEU A 285 23.48 11.14 4.43
CA LEU A 285 24.11 10.73 3.17
C LEU A 285 23.68 9.32 2.74
N GLU A 286 23.73 8.36 3.66
CA GLU A 286 23.37 6.97 3.36
C GLU A 286 21.85 6.79 3.14
N TYR A 287 21.00 7.62 3.76
CA TYR A 287 19.57 7.66 3.46
C TYR A 287 19.29 8.03 2.00
N TYR A 288 19.83 9.15 1.53
CA TYR A 288 19.60 9.60 0.15
C TYR A 288 20.19 8.63 -0.88
N LYS A 289 21.38 8.07 -0.63
CA LYS A 289 21.95 7.01 -1.47
C LYS A 289 21.05 5.78 -1.56
N THR A 290 20.52 5.34 -0.42
CA THR A 290 19.62 4.17 -0.38
C THR A 290 18.33 4.45 -1.13
N ARG A 291 17.73 5.63 -0.95
CA ARG A 291 16.53 6.05 -1.71
C ARG A 291 16.77 6.07 -3.21
N LEU A 292 17.91 6.60 -3.66
CA LEU A 292 18.27 6.59 -5.09
C LEU A 292 18.46 5.17 -5.62
N ALA A 293 19.07 4.26 -4.84
CA ALA A 293 19.17 2.85 -5.21
C ALA A 293 17.81 2.12 -5.20
N GLU A 294 16.86 2.54 -4.35
CA GLU A 294 15.48 2.03 -4.37
C GLU A 294 14.74 2.45 -5.64
N ILE A 295 15.04 3.64 -6.19
CA ILE A 295 14.44 4.15 -7.43
C ILE A 295 14.83 3.30 -8.63
N GLU A 296 16.06 2.79 -8.68
CA GLU A 296 16.51 1.88 -9.74
C GLU A 296 15.66 0.58 -9.81
N LYS A 297 15.00 0.21 -8.71
CA LYS A 297 14.11 -0.97 -8.63
C LYS A 297 12.65 -0.65 -8.92
N ILE A 298 12.29 0.63 -9.08
CA ILE A 298 10.90 1.02 -9.33
C ILE A 298 10.38 0.45 -10.66
N PRO A 299 11.12 0.46 -11.78
CA PRO A 299 10.60 -0.09 -13.04
C PRO A 299 10.12 -1.54 -12.92
N GLU A 300 10.89 -2.40 -12.24
CA GLU A 300 10.51 -3.79 -11.98
C GLU A 300 9.28 -3.89 -11.07
N LYS A 301 9.22 -3.09 -9.99
CA LYS A 301 8.05 -3.06 -9.08
C LYS A 301 6.79 -2.58 -9.79
N LEU A 302 6.94 -1.60 -10.67
CA LEU A 302 5.85 -0.98 -11.41
C LEU A 302 5.31 -1.95 -12.46
N SER A 303 6.18 -2.67 -13.19
CA SER A 303 5.78 -3.79 -14.06
C SER A 303 4.97 -4.83 -13.28
N ASN A 304 5.52 -5.34 -12.18
CA ASN A 304 4.83 -6.33 -11.34
C ASN A 304 3.49 -5.84 -10.78
N ALA A 305 3.37 -4.54 -10.48
CA ALA A 305 2.13 -3.95 -9.99
C ALA A 305 1.09 -3.82 -11.12
N ARG A 306 1.50 -3.43 -12.33
CA ARG A 306 0.64 -3.38 -13.52
C ARG A 306 0.16 -4.76 -13.94
N ASP A 307 1.02 -5.78 -13.86
CA ASP A 307 0.63 -7.17 -14.14
C ASP A 307 -0.50 -7.64 -13.22
N LYS A 308 -0.41 -7.32 -11.92
CA LYS A 308 -1.47 -7.61 -10.95
C LYS A 308 -2.77 -6.87 -11.23
N GLN A 309 -2.70 -5.62 -11.72
CA GLN A 309 -3.90 -4.88 -12.13
C GLN A 309 -4.55 -5.55 -13.35
N SER A 310 -3.76 -5.92 -14.35
CA SER A 310 -4.23 -6.64 -15.54
C SER A 310 -4.92 -7.96 -15.16
N GLU A 311 -4.30 -8.73 -14.26
CA GLU A 311 -4.90 -9.96 -13.73
C GLU A 311 -6.25 -9.70 -13.04
N CYS A 312 -6.37 -8.62 -12.25
CA CYS A 312 -7.63 -8.24 -11.61
C CYS A 312 -8.70 -7.88 -12.65
N VAL A 313 -8.35 -7.13 -13.70
CA VAL A 313 -9.26 -6.78 -14.78
C VAL A 313 -9.76 -8.02 -15.51
N GLN A 314 -8.86 -8.93 -15.88
CA GLN A 314 -9.21 -10.20 -16.52
C GLN A 314 -10.16 -11.02 -15.65
N ARG A 315 -9.90 -11.13 -14.34
CA ARG A 315 -10.79 -11.81 -13.40
C ARG A 315 -12.17 -11.17 -13.33
N ILE A 316 -12.25 -9.83 -13.24
CA ILE A 316 -13.55 -9.12 -13.26
C ILE A 316 -14.31 -9.46 -14.53
N PHE A 317 -13.64 -9.45 -15.68
CA PHE A 317 -14.28 -9.73 -16.94
C PHE A 317 -14.75 -11.19 -17.07
N GLN A 318 -13.98 -12.16 -16.57
CA GLN A 318 -14.42 -13.55 -16.51
C GLN A 318 -15.69 -13.72 -15.66
N VAL A 319 -15.78 -13.03 -14.52
CA VAL A 319 -17.01 -13.01 -13.72
C VAL A 319 -18.15 -12.27 -14.43
N LYS A 320 -17.87 -11.22 -15.21
CA LYS A 320 -18.88 -10.58 -16.07
C LYS A 320 -19.37 -11.50 -17.18
N LYS A 321 -18.50 -12.33 -17.76
CA LYS A 321 -18.87 -13.37 -18.73
C LYS A 321 -19.74 -14.46 -18.10
N SER A 322 -19.45 -14.89 -16.87
CA SER A 322 -20.34 -15.83 -16.17
C SER A 322 -21.71 -15.20 -15.89
N LEU A 323 -21.75 -13.91 -15.56
CA LEU A 323 -23.00 -13.18 -15.43
C LEU A 323 -23.79 -13.13 -16.75
N LEU A 324 -23.15 -12.85 -17.90
CA LEU A 324 -23.81 -12.87 -19.21
C LEU A 324 -24.53 -14.20 -19.45
N LYS A 325 -23.86 -15.33 -19.17
CA LYS A 325 -24.45 -16.67 -19.32
C LYS A 325 -25.72 -16.86 -18.48
N VAL A 326 -25.73 -16.34 -17.25
CA VAL A 326 -26.94 -16.38 -16.40
C VAL A 326 -28.09 -15.60 -17.04
N TYR A 327 -27.84 -14.43 -17.61
CA TYR A 327 -28.87 -13.67 -18.35
C TYR A 327 -29.33 -14.40 -19.61
N GLU A 328 -28.40 -14.99 -20.38
CA GLU A 328 -28.72 -15.78 -21.58
C GLU A 328 -29.63 -16.96 -21.22
N GLU A 329 -29.31 -17.70 -20.16
CA GLU A 329 -30.14 -18.81 -19.66
C GLU A 329 -31.53 -18.35 -19.23
N LEU A 330 -31.64 -17.21 -18.52
CA LEU A 330 -32.93 -16.68 -18.08
C LEU A 330 -33.80 -16.19 -19.24
N TYR A 331 -33.18 -15.77 -20.36
CA TYR A 331 -33.88 -15.26 -21.53
C TYR A 331 -34.13 -16.35 -22.58
N ALA A 332 -33.44 -17.49 -22.52
CA ALA A 332 -33.62 -18.60 -23.45
C ALA A 332 -35.09 -19.07 -23.58
N PRO A 333 -35.89 -19.22 -22.49
CA PRO A 333 -37.28 -19.66 -22.61
C PRO A 333 -38.17 -18.70 -23.43
N VAL A 334 -37.93 -17.39 -23.33
CA VAL A 334 -38.69 -16.42 -24.14
C VAL A 334 -38.23 -16.42 -25.60
N GLN A 335 -36.94 -16.68 -25.85
CA GLN A 335 -36.41 -16.80 -27.21
C GLN A 335 -36.96 -18.06 -27.91
N GLU A 336 -36.93 -19.21 -27.24
CA GLU A 336 -37.52 -20.46 -27.75
C GLU A 336 -39.01 -20.31 -28.06
N PHE A 337 -39.75 -19.55 -27.23
CA PHE A 337 -41.14 -19.24 -27.50
C PHE A 337 -41.33 -18.44 -28.78
N ILE A 338 -40.48 -17.44 -29.03
CA ILE A 338 -40.51 -16.63 -30.26
C ILE A 338 -40.17 -17.49 -31.48
N ASP A 339 -39.13 -18.30 -31.38
CA ASP A 339 -38.64 -19.14 -32.48
C ASP A 339 -39.68 -20.19 -32.89
N ASN A 340 -40.47 -20.69 -31.94
CA ASN A 340 -41.52 -21.69 -32.21
C ASN A 340 -42.89 -21.08 -32.58
N HIS A 341 -43.02 -19.75 -32.65
CA HIS A 341 -44.31 -19.10 -32.94
C HIS A 341 -44.38 -18.53 -34.38
N PRO A 342 -45.27 -19.06 -35.26
CA PRO A 342 -45.30 -18.72 -36.69
C PRO A 342 -45.46 -17.22 -36.98
N LEU A 343 -46.23 -16.50 -36.15
CA LEU A 343 -46.49 -15.07 -36.30
C LEU A 343 -45.31 -14.18 -35.87
N ALA A 344 -44.43 -14.68 -35.00
CA ALA A 344 -43.28 -13.94 -34.50
C ALA A 344 -42.10 -14.00 -35.49
N GLN A 345 -41.85 -15.17 -36.08
CA GLN A 345 -40.82 -15.37 -37.11
C GLN A 345 -41.12 -14.60 -38.41
N GLU A 346 -42.35 -14.64 -38.91
CA GLU A 346 -42.66 -14.08 -40.24
C GLU A 346 -42.81 -12.55 -40.28
N LYS A 347 -43.13 -11.89 -39.15
CA LYS A 347 -43.48 -10.45 -39.15
C LYS A 347 -42.59 -9.54 -38.31
N PHE A 348 -41.92 -10.04 -37.28
CA PHE A 348 -41.30 -9.17 -36.27
C PHE A 348 -39.81 -9.40 -36.03
N GLY A 349 -39.26 -10.58 -36.37
CA GLY A 349 -37.81 -10.83 -36.29
C GLY A 349 -37.20 -10.50 -34.94
N LEU A 350 -37.91 -10.79 -33.84
CA LEU A 350 -37.49 -10.45 -32.49
C LEU A 350 -36.40 -11.42 -32.02
N GLU A 351 -35.30 -10.87 -31.50
CA GLU A 351 -34.18 -11.64 -30.95
C GLU A 351 -33.70 -11.01 -29.64
N PHE A 352 -33.59 -11.82 -28.61
CA PHE A 352 -32.99 -11.44 -27.34
C PHE A 352 -31.49 -11.73 -27.38
N ARG A 353 -30.68 -10.67 -27.34
CA ARG A 353 -29.23 -10.76 -27.22
C ARG A 353 -28.76 -10.16 -25.91
N VAL A 354 -27.83 -10.84 -25.24
CA VAL A 354 -27.17 -10.33 -24.05
C VAL A 354 -25.76 -9.90 -24.44
N SER A 355 -25.36 -8.69 -24.05
CA SER A 355 -24.01 -8.18 -24.30
C SER A 355 -23.59 -7.20 -23.21
N LEU A 356 -22.27 -7.00 -23.07
CA LEU A 356 -21.69 -5.95 -22.24
C LEU A 356 -21.66 -4.65 -23.04
N VAL A 357 -22.25 -3.61 -22.46
CA VAL A 357 -22.30 -2.28 -23.06
C VAL A 357 -21.73 -1.27 -22.06
N PRO A 358 -20.72 -0.48 -22.45
CA PRO A 358 -20.22 0.61 -21.60
C PRO A 358 -21.30 1.70 -21.47
N ARG A 359 -21.68 2.04 -20.23
CA ARG A 359 -22.67 3.10 -19.95
C ARG A 359 -21.98 4.35 -19.43
N ASN A 360 -22.19 5.48 -20.12
CA ASN A 360 -21.65 6.81 -19.78
C ASN A 360 -20.12 6.78 -19.53
N PHE A 361 -19.40 5.89 -20.22
CA PHE A 361 -17.98 5.69 -19.99
C PHE A 361 -17.19 6.93 -20.43
N SER A 362 -17.44 7.41 -21.65
CA SER A 362 -16.75 8.57 -22.22
C SER A 362 -16.84 9.80 -21.33
N GLU A 363 -18.03 10.11 -20.81
CA GLU A 363 -18.26 11.24 -19.92
C GLU A 363 -17.52 11.08 -18.59
N LYS A 364 -17.70 9.94 -17.90
CA LYS A 364 -17.06 9.67 -16.61
C LYS A 364 -15.54 9.61 -16.71
N PHE A 365 -15.01 9.04 -17.79
CA PHE A 365 -13.58 8.96 -18.02
C PHE A 365 -12.95 10.35 -18.14
N LEU A 366 -13.59 11.24 -18.92
CA LEU A 366 -13.09 12.60 -19.14
C LEU A 366 -13.19 13.49 -17.89
N GLU A 367 -14.06 13.17 -16.91
CA GLU A 367 -14.09 13.85 -15.60
C GLU A 367 -12.78 13.69 -14.81
N TYR A 368 -12.03 12.60 -15.05
CA TYR A 368 -10.74 12.37 -14.40
C TYR A 368 -9.56 13.04 -15.12
N ILE A 369 -9.80 13.64 -16.29
CA ILE A 369 -8.75 14.20 -17.13
C ILE A 369 -8.84 15.72 -17.16
N ASN A 370 -7.71 16.38 -16.90
CA ASN A 370 -7.61 17.82 -17.11
C ASN A 370 -7.48 18.14 -18.61
N GLN A 371 -8.63 18.34 -19.27
CA GLN A 371 -8.74 18.60 -20.71
C GLN A 371 -8.15 19.98 -21.15
N GLN A 372 -7.77 20.85 -20.20
CA GLN A 372 -7.09 22.12 -20.49
C GLN A 372 -5.58 21.95 -20.76
N ARG A 373 -5.01 20.79 -20.42
CA ARG A 373 -3.61 20.46 -20.70
C ARG A 373 -3.47 19.79 -22.06
N ARG A 374 -2.33 20.00 -22.72
CA ARG A 374 -2.00 19.29 -23.96
C ARG A 374 -1.83 17.80 -23.68
N GLY A 375 -2.45 16.96 -24.50
CA GLY A 375 -2.43 15.50 -24.41
C GLY A 375 -3.44 14.88 -25.38
N SER A 376 -3.56 13.55 -25.38
CA SER A 376 -4.42 12.77 -26.29
C SER A 376 -5.91 13.12 -26.18
N PHE A 377 -6.34 13.66 -25.03
CA PHE A 377 -7.72 14.08 -24.75
C PHE A 377 -7.84 15.60 -24.52
N HIS A 378 -6.99 16.40 -25.17
CA HIS A 378 -7.06 17.87 -25.08
C HIS A 378 -8.29 18.41 -25.82
N GLY A 379 -9.04 19.32 -25.17
CA GLY A 379 -10.26 19.90 -25.74
C GLY A 379 -11.50 19.05 -25.49
N GLU A 380 -12.63 19.71 -25.20
CA GLU A 380 -13.88 19.03 -24.84
C GLU A 380 -14.46 18.21 -26.00
N ALA A 381 -14.44 18.78 -27.21
CA ALA A 381 -14.97 18.10 -28.40
C ALA A 381 -14.01 17.02 -28.89
N GLU A 382 -12.73 17.33 -29.01
CA GLU A 382 -11.69 16.43 -29.51
C GLU A 382 -11.46 15.26 -28.56
N GLY A 383 -11.37 15.51 -27.25
CA GLY A 383 -11.24 14.47 -26.24
C GLY A 383 -12.41 13.50 -26.24
N ARG A 384 -13.64 14.01 -26.37
CA ARG A 384 -14.85 13.17 -26.50
C ARG A 384 -14.86 12.36 -27.78
N GLN A 385 -14.41 12.93 -28.90
CA GLN A 385 -14.29 12.22 -30.17
C GLN A 385 -13.26 11.08 -30.08
N THR A 386 -12.08 11.34 -29.50
CA THR A 386 -11.02 10.35 -29.33
C THR A 386 -11.49 9.16 -28.49
N ILE A 387 -12.05 9.40 -27.30
CA ILE A 387 -12.50 8.29 -26.43
C ILE A 387 -13.67 7.53 -27.04
N SER A 388 -14.59 8.22 -27.73
CA SER A 388 -15.72 7.57 -28.39
C SER A 388 -15.25 6.69 -29.56
N HIS A 389 -14.25 7.14 -30.32
CA HIS A 389 -13.62 6.32 -31.35
C HIS A 389 -12.94 5.09 -30.76
N LEU A 390 -12.18 5.25 -29.67
CA LEU A 390 -11.52 4.12 -28.98
C LEU A 390 -12.54 3.08 -28.53
N VAL A 391 -13.62 3.51 -27.86
CA VAL A 391 -14.70 2.60 -27.42
C VAL A 391 -15.35 1.89 -28.61
N ALA A 392 -15.64 2.61 -29.70
CA ALA A 392 -16.27 2.04 -30.88
C ALA A 392 -15.35 1.06 -31.64
N SER A 393 -14.04 1.29 -31.59
CA SER A 393 -13.04 0.45 -32.26
C SER A 393 -12.64 -0.81 -31.47
N SER A 394 -13.06 -0.91 -30.21
CA SER A 394 -12.69 -2.01 -29.31
C SER A 394 -13.84 -2.98 -29.09
N ASN A 395 -13.57 -4.28 -29.17
CA ASN A 395 -14.54 -5.32 -28.82
C ASN A 395 -14.57 -5.58 -27.31
N LEU A 396 -15.36 -4.81 -26.57
CA LEU A 396 -15.45 -4.93 -25.09
C LEU A 396 -16.20 -6.19 -24.60
N ASN A 397 -16.68 -7.04 -25.52
CA ASN A 397 -17.29 -8.33 -25.22
C ASN A 397 -16.26 -9.49 -25.26
N GLU A 398 -14.99 -9.20 -25.57
CA GLU A 398 -13.90 -10.18 -25.58
C GLU A 398 -12.77 -9.80 -24.62
N ASP A 399 -12.09 -10.82 -24.08
CA ASP A 399 -10.98 -10.65 -23.13
C ASP A 399 -9.88 -9.75 -23.73
N VAL A 400 -9.46 -10.10 -24.95
CA VAL A 400 -8.42 -9.38 -25.69
C VAL A 400 -8.84 -7.95 -25.96
N GLY A 401 -10.10 -7.72 -26.36
CA GLY A 401 -10.59 -6.39 -26.69
C GLY A 401 -10.65 -5.44 -25.48
N ILE A 402 -10.86 -5.96 -24.25
CA ILE A 402 -10.74 -5.14 -23.04
C ILE A 402 -9.29 -4.81 -22.71
N THR A 403 -8.39 -5.78 -22.78
CA THR A 403 -6.97 -5.53 -22.47
C THR A 403 -6.37 -4.54 -23.45
N GLU A 404 -6.60 -4.72 -24.76
CA GLU A 404 -6.17 -3.78 -25.79
C GLU A 404 -6.80 -2.38 -25.61
N PHE A 405 -8.06 -2.31 -25.19
CA PHE A 405 -8.71 -1.03 -24.92
C PHE A 405 -8.03 -0.29 -23.78
N ILE A 406 -7.72 -0.97 -22.68
CA ILE A 406 -7.05 -0.37 -21.52
C ILE A 406 -5.65 0.11 -21.91
N ASP A 407 -4.89 -0.72 -22.61
CA ASP A 407 -3.53 -0.37 -23.05
C ASP A 407 -3.55 0.90 -23.93
N LYS A 408 -4.46 0.96 -24.93
CA LYS A 408 -4.62 2.13 -25.82
C LYS A 408 -5.08 3.41 -25.11
N VAL A 409 -5.75 3.29 -23.96
CA VAL A 409 -6.26 4.45 -23.20
C VAL A 409 -5.20 5.00 -22.25
N VAL A 410 -4.27 4.15 -21.80
CA VAL A 410 -3.21 4.50 -20.84
C VAL A 410 -1.92 4.96 -21.53
N ASP A 411 -1.64 4.46 -22.74
CA ASP A 411 -0.56 4.95 -23.62
C ASP A 411 -0.81 6.38 -24.13
#